data_AF-A0A2V9J4N0-F1
#
_entry.id   AF-A0A2V9J4N0-F1
#
_cell.length_a   1.000
_cell.length_b   1.000
_cell.length_c   1.000
_cell.angle_alpha   90.00
_cell.angle_beta   90.00
_cell.angle_gamma   90.00
#
_symmetry.space_group_name_H-M   'P 1'
#
loop_
_entity.id
_entity.type
_entity.pdbx_description
1 polymer ?
#
loop_
_entity_poly.entity_id
_entity_poly.type
_entity_poly.pdbx_seq_one_letter_code
_entity_poly.pdbx_strand_id
1 'polypeptide(L)'
;MGQPLQVRAYASLEELEGLLPAWDELLSHFATATTFSTWQWLVPWWRAYGRDQKLKVLAFFDPRETLVGLAPLASATQRISSGLAF
;
A
#
# COMPACT_ATOMS: atom_id res chain seq x y z
N MET A 1 16.97 -20.47 -1.54
CA MET A 1 16.79 -19.50 -0.44
C MET A 1 16.39 -18.18 -1.08
N GLY A 2 15.29 -17.54 -0.66
CA GLY A 2 14.88 -16.23 -1.18
C GLY A 2 15.92 -15.16 -0.85
N GLN A 3 16.11 -14.18 -1.74
CA GLN A 3 16.99 -13.04 -1.44
C GLN A 3 16.36 -12.18 -0.33
N PRO A 4 17.18 -11.59 0.57
CA PRO A 4 16.64 -10.69 1.59
C PRO A 4 16.03 -9.46 0.92
N LEU A 5 14.82 -9.09 1.35
CA LEU A 5 14.13 -7.89 0.90
C LEU A 5 14.29 -6.79 1.95
N GLN A 6 14.61 -5.58 1.50
CA GLN A 6 14.54 -4.40 2.35
C GLN A 6 13.10 -3.88 2.37
N VAL A 7 12.55 -3.66 3.57
CA VAL A 7 11.21 -3.12 3.74
C VAL A 7 11.29 -1.65 4.13
N ARG A 8 10.57 -0.79 3.40
CA ARG A 8 10.38 0.62 3.72
C ARG A 8 8.90 0.89 3.97
N ALA A 9 8.60 1.68 4.99
CA ALA A 9 7.23 2.04 5.35
C ALA A 9 6.99 3.52 5.06
N TYR A 10 5.87 3.81 4.39
CA TYR A 10 5.42 5.16 4.07
C TYR A 10 4.08 5.41 4.78
N ALA A 11 3.93 6.58 5.40
CA ALA A 11 2.79 6.90 6.25
C ALA A 11 1.91 8.04 5.72
N SER A 12 2.30 8.66 4.59
CA SER A 12 1.59 9.78 3.97
C SER A 12 1.60 9.65 2.44
N LEU A 13 0.69 10.37 1.77
CA LEU A 13 0.66 10.36 0.30
C LEU A 13 1.86 11.11 -0.27
N GLU A 14 2.30 12.16 0.44
CA GLU A 14 3.43 13.01 0.10
C GLU A 14 4.74 12.19 0.07
N GLU A 15 4.95 11.32 1.07
CA GLU A 15 6.11 10.41 1.09
C GLU A 15 6.09 9.39 -0.07
N LEU A 16 4.91 9.10 -0.64
CA LEU A 16 4.74 8.14 -1.74
C LEU A 16 4.93 8.76 -3.13
N GLU A 17 4.90 10.09 -3.27
CA GLU A 17 5.02 10.74 -4.57
C GLU A 17 6.33 10.35 -5.29
N GLY A 18 7.43 10.24 -4.55
CA GLY A 18 8.71 9.79 -5.10
C GLY A 18 8.74 8.32 -5.51
N LEU A 19 7.80 7.50 -5.01
CA LEU A 19 7.70 6.07 -5.33
C LEU A 19 6.87 5.80 -6.59
N LEU A 20 6.18 6.81 -7.12
CA LEU A 20 5.25 6.68 -8.25
C LEU A 20 5.85 5.99 -9.48
N PRO A 21 7.03 6.38 -9.98
CA PRO A 21 7.59 5.73 -11.17
C PRO A 21 7.84 4.23 -10.95
N ALA A 22 8.37 3.87 -9.77
CA ALA A 22 8.63 2.49 -9.41
C ALA A 22 7.34 1.69 -9.17
N TRP A 23 6.27 2.35 -8.67
CA TRP A 23 4.95 1.74 -8.53
C TRP A 23 4.39 1.37 -9.90
N ASP A 24 4.38 2.30 -10.85
CA ASP A 24 3.86 2.04 -12.20
C ASP A 24 4.68 0.96 -12.92
N GLU A 25 6.01 1.00 -12.77
CA GLU A 25 6.90 -0.05 -13.26
C GLU A 25 6.56 -1.40 -12.64
N LEU A 26 6.38 -1.47 -11.31
CA LEU A 26 5.98 -2.70 -10.63
C LEU A 26 4.69 -3.26 -11.24
N LEU A 27 3.64 -2.45 -11.36
CA LEU A 27 2.36 -2.93 -11.89
C LEU A 27 2.45 -3.40 -13.34
N SER A 28 3.32 -2.78 -14.16
CA SER A 28 3.50 -3.19 -15.56
C SER A 28 4.03 -4.63 -15.71
N HIS A 29 4.74 -5.13 -14.69
CA HIS A 29 5.30 -6.48 -14.66
C HIS A 29 4.36 -7.53 -14.06
N PHE A 30 3.25 -7.11 -13.44
CA PHE A 30 2.30 -8.00 -12.77
C PHE A 30 1.01 -8.13 -13.58
N ALA A 31 0.88 -9.22 -14.34
CA ALA A 31 -0.29 -9.49 -15.18
C ALA A 31 -1.62 -9.58 -14.39
N THR A 32 -1.56 -9.81 -13.08
CA THR A 32 -2.71 -9.85 -12.18
C THR A 32 -3.01 -8.51 -11.50
N ALA A 33 -2.21 -7.47 -11.77
CA ALA A 33 -2.50 -6.13 -11.31
C ALA A 33 -3.85 -5.67 -11.89
N THR A 34 -4.72 -5.19 -11.02
CA THR A 34 -6.01 -4.62 -11.43
C THR A 34 -5.97 -3.12 -11.29
N THR A 35 -6.95 -2.42 -11.86
CA THR A 35 -7.11 -0.97 -11.66
C THR A 35 -7.10 -0.58 -10.18
N PHE A 36 -7.59 -1.46 -9.29
CA PHE A 36 -7.60 -1.24 -7.84
C PHE A 36 -6.19 -1.17 -7.21
N SER A 37 -5.17 -1.65 -7.90
CA SER A 37 -3.76 -1.61 -7.47
C SER A 37 -3.04 -0.33 -7.89
N THR A 38 -3.64 0.47 -8.78
CA THR A 38 -3.01 1.67 -9.36
C THR A 38 -3.05 2.86 -8.41
N TRP A 39 -2.07 3.75 -8.53
CA TRP A 39 -2.06 5.02 -7.81
C TRP A 39 -3.32 5.86 -8.10
N GLN A 40 -3.72 5.89 -9.37
CA GLN A 40 -4.87 6.64 -9.88
C GLN A 40 -6.18 6.19 -9.25
N TRP A 41 -6.27 4.94 -8.77
CA TRP A 41 -7.42 4.47 -8.00
C TRP A 41 -7.23 4.64 -6.48
N LEU A 42 -6.07 4.23 -5.95
CA LEU A 42 -5.85 4.18 -4.51
C LEU A 42 -5.82 5.56 -3.86
N VAL A 43 -5.30 6.59 -4.55
CA VAL A 43 -5.22 7.94 -3.97
C VAL A 43 -6.58 8.60 -3.84
N PRO A 44 -7.44 8.64 -4.87
CA PRO A 44 -8.81 9.11 -4.70
C PRO A 44 -9.57 8.32 -3.63
N TRP A 45 -9.40 6.99 -3.59
CA TRP A 45 -10.03 6.16 -2.56
C TRP A 45 -9.55 6.54 -1.16
N TRP A 46 -8.24 6.70 -0.96
CA TRP A 46 -7.67 7.11 0.33
C TRP A 46 -8.15 8.50 0.75
N ARG A 47 -8.20 9.45 -0.18
CA ARG A 47 -8.72 10.80 0.09
C ARG A 47 -10.20 10.80 0.48
N ALA A 48 -10.99 9.91 -0.12
CA ALA A 48 -12.43 9.81 0.15
C ALA A 48 -12.75 9.05 1.44
N TYR A 49 -12.05 7.96 1.74
CA TYR A 49 -12.42 7.00 2.80
C TYR A 49 -11.36 6.84 3.91
N GLY A 50 -10.18 7.43 3.77
CA GLY A 50 -9.06 7.28 4.70
C GLY A 50 -9.10 8.20 5.93
N ARG A 51 -10.08 9.11 6.04
CA ARG A 51 -10.10 10.18 7.07
C ARG A 51 -9.88 9.68 8.50
N ASP A 52 -10.50 8.58 8.88
CA ASP A 52 -10.42 8.01 10.25
C ASP A 52 -9.45 6.82 10.34
N GLN A 53 -8.58 6.68 9.35
CA GLN A 53 -7.64 5.57 9.22
C GLN A 53 -6.20 6.09 9.15
N LYS A 54 -5.24 5.24 9.48
CA LYS A 54 -3.82 5.50 9.29
C LYS A 54 -3.33 4.79 8.04
N LEU A 55 -2.76 5.55 7.11
CA LEU A 55 -2.10 5.00 5.93
C LEU A 55 -0.84 4.28 6.36
N LYS A 56 -0.59 3.12 5.77
CA LYS A 56 0.69 2.44 5.89
C LYS A 56 0.97 1.67 4.62
N VAL A 57 1.88 2.16 3.79
CA VAL A 57 2.33 1.44 2.60
C VAL A 57 3.66 0.78 2.90
N LEU A 58 3.74 -0.53 2.73
CA LEU A 58 4.99 -1.27 2.80
C LEU A 58 5.51 -1.50 1.39
N ALA A 59 6.72 -1.03 1.13
CA ALA A 59 7.43 -1.26 -0.12
C ALA A 59 8.59 -2.23 0.13
N PHE A 60 8.71 -3.20 -0.77
CA PHE A 60 9.70 -4.27 -0.68
C PHE A 60 10.70 -4.09 -1.81
N PHE A 61 11.97 -3.93 -1.45
CA PHE A 61 13.06 -3.71 -2.39
C PHE A 61 14.01 -4.90 -2.39
N ASP A 62 14.48 -5.29 -3.57
CA ASP A 62 15.55 -6.28 -3.71
C ASP A 62 16.94 -5.65 -3.41
N PRO A 63 18.04 -6.43 -3.38
CA PRO A 63 19.38 -5.90 -3.14
C PRO A 63 19.90 -4.91 -4.21
N ARG A 64 19.18 -4.74 -5.32
CA ARG A 64 19.50 -3.79 -6.40
C ARG A 64 18.68 -2.51 -6.29
N GLU A 65 17.97 -2.30 -5.17
CA GLU A 65 17.07 -1.17 -4.95
C GLU A 65 15.85 -1.16 -5.89
N THR A 66 15.51 -2.31 -6.48
CA THR A 66 14.33 -2.45 -7.35
C THR A 66 13.11 -2.71 -6.49
N LEU A 67 12.02 -1.97 -6.72
CA LEU A 67 10.74 -2.24 -6.08
C LEU A 67 10.16 -3.55 -6.63
N VAL A 68 10.00 -4.56 -5.77
CA VAL A 68 9.51 -5.89 -6.15
C VAL A 68 8.16 -6.25 -5.52
N GLY A 69 7.65 -5.37 -4.66
CA GLY A 69 6.34 -5.55 -4.05
C GLY A 69 5.85 -4.30 -3.33
N LEU A 70 4.53 -4.18 -3.26
CA LEU A 70 3.83 -3.13 -2.52
C LEU A 70 2.65 -3.73 -1.76
N ALA A 71 2.47 -3.28 -0.52
CA ALA A 71 1.27 -3.53 0.26
C ALA A 71 0.68 -2.18 0.72
N PRO A 72 -0.31 -1.63 0.01
CA PRO A 72 -1.05 -0.46 0.45
C PRO A 72 -2.03 -0.86 1.56
N LEU A 73 -1.74 -0.49 2.80
CA LEU A 73 -2.54 -0.88 3.97
C LEU A 73 -3.18 0.34 4.61
N ALA A 74 -4.32 0.09 5.24
CA ALA A 74 -5.01 1.03 6.12
C ALA A 74 -5.23 0.37 7.47
N SER A 75 -5.12 1.13 8.55
CA SER A 75 -5.44 0.66 9.90
C SER A 75 -6.38 1.63 10.60
N ALA A 76 -7.39 1.09 11.27
CA ALA A 76 -8.34 1.84 12.07
C ALA A 76 -8.52 1.14 13.41
N THR A 77 -8.77 1.92 14.46
CA THR A 77 -9.16 1.36 15.75
C THR A 77 -10.68 1.43 15.87
N GLN A 78 -11.32 0.28 15.99
CA GLN A 78 -12.76 0.19 16.18
C GLN A 78 -13.08 -0.40 17.54
N ARG A 79 -14.04 0.20 18.25
CA ARG A 79 -14.61 -0.39 19.46
C ARG A 79 -15.69 -1.37 19.04
N ILE A 80 -15.43 -2.66 19.25
CA ILE A 80 -16.44 -3.69 19.05
C ILE A 80 -17.28 -3.75 20.33
N SER A 81 -18.54 -3.31 20.27
CA SER A 81 -19.50 -3.57 21.35
C SER A 81 -19.95 -5.03 21.25
N SER A 82 -19.63 -5.83 22.26
CA SER A 82 -20.15 -7.19 22.41
C SER A 82 -21.63 -7.14 22.82
N GLY A 83 -22.50 -6.89 21.86
CA GLY A 83 -23.94 -7.02 21.96
C GLY A 83 -24.44 -8.11 21.01
N LEU A 84 -23.87 -9.32 21.10
CA LEU A 84 -24.49 -10.49 20.50
C LEU A 84 -25.74 -10.83 21.33
N ALA A 85 -26.91 -10.55 20.78
CA ALA A 85 -28.05 -11.42 20.97
C ALA A 85 -28.21 -12.18 19.64
N PHE A 86 -27.74 -13.43 19.61
CA PHE A 86 -28.20 -14.40 18.62
C PHE A 86 -29.66 -14.75 18.91
#